data_AF-A0A970FX62-F1
#
_entry.id   AF-A0A970FX62-F1
#
_cell.length_a   1.000
_cell.length_b   1.000
_cell.length_c   1.000
_cell.angle_alpha   90.00
_cell.angle_beta   90.00
_cell.angle_gamma   90.00
#
_symmetry.space_group_name_H-M   'P 1'
#
loop_
_entity.id
_entity.type
_entity.pdbx_description
1 polymer ?
#
loop_
_entity_poly.entity_id
_entity_poly.type
_entity_poly.pdbx_seq_one_letter_code
_entity_poly.pdbx_strand_id
1 'polypeptide(L)' 'MASIEKRGDSYRIIVSCGYDNNDKKLVEKMTWSPPPEMTKKQVAKELERQAYEFEQ' A
#
# COMPACT_ATOMS: atom_id res chain seq x y z
N MET A 1 0.03 10.69 1.13
CA MET A 1 1.06 10.10 0.24
C MET A 1 1.24 8.64 0.63
N ALA A 2 1.00 7.71 -0.30
CA ALA A 2 1.20 6.27 -0.08
C ALA A 2 2.65 5.85 -0.38
N SER A 3 3.22 5.00 0.49
CA SER A 3 4.54 4.36 0.31
C SER A 3 4.35 2.87 0.10
N ILE A 4 5.00 2.27 -0.90
CA ILE A 4 4.86 0.85 -1.21
C ILE A 4 6.19 0.15 -1.00
N GLU A 5 6.20 -0.90 -0.18
CA GLU A 5 7.36 -1.67 0.21
C GLU A 5 7.18 -3.12 -0.26
N LYS A 6 8.05 -3.60 -1.15
CA LYS A 6 8.00 -4.99 -1.64
C LYS A 6 8.66 -5.94 -0.64
N ARG A 7 7.93 -6.99 -0.25
CA ARG A 7 8.38 -8.05 0.66
C ARG A 7 8.23 -9.42 0.01
N GLY A 8 9.28 -9.84 -0.72
CA GLY A 8 9.27 -11.10 -1.47
C GLY A 8 8.20 -11.07 -2.56
N ASP A 9 7.19 -11.93 -2.41
CA ASP A 9 6.02 -12.01 -3.29
C ASP A 9 4.87 -11.09 -2.86
N SER A 10 4.94 -10.48 -1.67
CA SER A 10 3.92 -9.59 -1.14
C SER A 10 4.34 -8.12 -1.23
N TYR A 11 3.36 -7.23 -1.14
CA TYR A 11 3.56 -5.78 -1.11
C TYR A 11 2.91 -5.20 0.13
N ARG A 12 3.57 -4.23 0.73
CA ARG A 12 3.06 -3.49 1.87
C ARG A 12 2.85 -2.04 1.47
N ILE A 13 1.61 -1.60 1.51
CA ILE A 13 1.19 -0.23 1.24
C ILE A 13 1.07 0.47 2.59
N ILE A 14 1.69 1.63 2.72
CA ILE A 14 1.74 2.42 3.95
C ILE A 14 1.24 3.82 3.60
N VAL A 15 0.13 4.23 4.21
CA VAL A 15 -0.45 5.56 4.01
C VAL A 15 -0.31 6.36 5.30
N SER A 16 0.19 7.59 5.17
CA SER A 16 0.23 8.54 6.28
C SER A 16 -1.08 9.33 6.30
N CYS A 17 -1.94 9.03 7.27
CA CYS A 17 -3.26 9.65 7.46
C CYS A 17 -3.21 10.94 8.32
N GLY A 18 -2.02 11.35 8.75
CA GLY A 18 -1.78 12.60 9.47
C GLY A 18 -1.21 12.38 10.87
N TYR A 19 -1.60 13.23 11.81
CA TYR A 19 -1.16 13.19 13.20
C TYR A 19 -2.35 13.14 14.13
N ASP A 20 -2.28 12.29 15.14
CA ASP A 20 -3.23 12.26 16.23
C ASP A 20 -3.08 13.51 17.12
N ASN A 21 -4.06 13.79 17.99
CA ASN A 21 -4.01 14.88 18.97
C ASN A 21 -2.79 14.82 19.93
N ASN A 22 -2.08 13.69 19.96
CA ASN A 22 -0.86 13.48 20.75
C ASN A 22 0.44 13.55 19.91
N ASP A 23 0.42 14.20 18.73
CA ASP A 23 1.54 14.29 17.79
C ASP A 23 2.06 12.94 17.25
N LYS A 24 1.28 11.87 17.45
CA LYS A 24 1.62 10.54 16.91
C LYS A 24 1.21 10.48 15.45
N LYS A 25 2.15 10.10 14.57
CA LYS A 25 1.86 9.82 13.16
C LYS A 25 0.83 8.69 13.06
N LEU A 26 -0.32 9.00 12.48
CA LEU A 26 -1.31 8.02 12.07
C LEU A 26 -0.85 7.44 10.74
N VAL A 27 -0.33 6.23 10.81
CA VAL A 27 0.09 5.46 9.63
C VAL A 27 -0.77 4.20 9.53
N GLU A 28 -1.44 4.07 8.40
CA GLU A 28 -2.18 2.87 8.06
C GLU A 28 -1.31 1.98 7.17
N LYS A 29 -1.37 0.68 7.44
CA LYS A 29 -0.54 -0.32 6.75
C LYS A 29 -1.44 -1.41 6.20
N MET A 30 -1.39 -1.60 4.90
CA MET A 30 -2.07 -2.67 4.19
C MET A 30 -1.04 -3.63 3.61
N THR A 31 -1.30 -4.93 3.69
CA THR A 31 -0.49 -5.94 3.01
C THR A 31 -1.33 -6.53 1.89
N TRP A 32 -0.80 -6.47 0.67
CA TRP A 32 -1.45 -6.98 -0.52
C TRP A 32 -0.52 -7.98 -1.21
N SER A 33 -1.05 -9.16 -1.49
CA SER A 33 -0.33 -10.22 -2.18
C SER A 33 -0.98 -10.44 -3.55
N PRO A 34 -0.25 -10.27 -4.66
CA PRO A 34 -0.77 -10.51 -5.98
C PRO A 34 -1.12 -11.99 -6.19
N PRO A 35 -2.17 -12.29 -6.96
CA PRO A 35 -2.44 -13.64 -7.42
C PRO A 35 -1.30 -14.19 -8.27
N PRO A 36 -0.99 -15.50 -8.20
CA PRO A 36 0.08 -16.12 -8.99
C PRO A 36 -0.16 -16.06 -10.50
N GLU A 37 -1.40 -15.85 -10.94
CA GLU A 37 -1.78 -15.72 -12.35
C GLU A 37 -1.57 -14.31 -12.93
N MET A 38 -1.21 -13.31 -12.09
CA MET A 38 -0.97 -11.96 -12.56
C MET A 38 0.43 -11.75 -13.15
N THR A 39 0.49 -11.07 -14.29
CA THR A 39 1.77 -10.59 -14.83
C THR A 39 2.31 -9.41 -14.01
N LYS A 40 3.64 -9.25 -13.98
CA LYS A 40 4.31 -8.13 -13.27
C LYS A 40 3.73 -6.74 -13.61
N LYS A 41 3.27 -6.53 -14.85
CA LYS A 41 2.65 -5.28 -15.30
C LYS A 41 1.25 -5.08 -14.70
N GLN A 42 0.45 -6.14 -14.62
CA GLN A 42 -0.86 -6.09 -13.97
C GLN A 42 -0.70 -5.86 -12.47
N VAL A 43 0.25 -6.56 -11.84
CA VAL A 43 0.58 -6.35 -10.42
C VAL A 43 0.93 -4.90 -10.14
N ALA A 44 1.80 -4.27 -10.94
CA ALA A 44 2.15 -2.87 -10.75
C ALA A 44 0.93 -1.93 -10.85
N LYS A 45 0.10 -2.11 -11.89
CA LYS A 45 -1.10 -1.29 -12.10
C LYS A 45 -2.12 -1.46 -10.99
N GLU A 46 -2.33 -2.69 -10.53
CA GLU A 46 -3.28 -3.00 -9.47
C GLU A 46 -2.76 -2.54 -8.11
N LEU A 47 -1.45 -2.63 -7.87
CA LEU A 47 -0.79 -2.10 -6.68
C LEU A 47 -0.92 -0.57 -6.58
N GLU A 48 -0.72 0.16 -7.68
CA GLU A 48 -0.95 1.61 -7.72
C GLU A 48 -2.43 1.94 -7.45
N ARG A 49 -3.36 1.16 -8.02
CA ARG A 49 -4.78 1.31 -7.75
C ARG A 49 -5.12 1.07 -6.28
N GLN A 50 -4.61 0.00 -5.69
CA GLN A 50 -4.80 -0.32 -4.27
C GLN A 50 -4.20 0.78 -3.38
N ALA A 51 -3.04 1.32 -3.75
CA ALA A 51 -2.43 2.42 -3.00
C ALA A 51 -3.26 3.72 -3.06
N TYR A 52 -3.88 4.00 -4.21
CA TYR A 52 -4.80 5.13 -4.37
C TYR A 52 -6.12 4.92 -3.61
N GLU A 53 -6.74 3.74 -3.73
CA GLU A 53 -7.96 3.38 -2.99
C GLU A 53 -7.74 3.41 -1.47
N PHE A 54 -6.53 3.10 -1.00
CA PHE A 54 -6.16 3.13 0.40
C PHE A 54 -5.76 4.53 0.91
N GLU A 55 -5.47 5.47 0.01
CA GLU A 55 -5.19 6.87 0.34
C GLU A 55 -6.46 7.75 0.38
N GLN A 56 -7.53 7.35 -0.31
CA GLN A 56 -8.84 7.99 -0.31
C GLN A 56 -9.61 7.74 0.99
#